data_AF-A0A8J5IG86-F1
#
_entry.id   AF-A0A8J5IG86-F1
#
_cell.length_a   1.000
_cell.length_b   1.000
_cell.length_c   1.000
_cell.angle_alpha   90.00
_cell.angle_beta   90.00
_cell.angle_gamma   90.00
#
_symmetry.space_group_name_H-M   'P 1'
#
loop_
_entity.id
_entity.type
_entity.pdbx_description
1 polymer ?
#
loop_
_entity_poly.entity_id
_entity_poly.type
_entity_poly.pdbx_seq_one_letter_code
_entity_poly.pdbx_strand_id
1 'polypeptide(L)'
;MWKKRILLFQTAVNSRYPVNGKGIIPVLNKLELLGKALTNPKSVRLIFAVSRPQGTRMEDKQTVQSESLADSENVDCISIVGPVEMNQLRAINVWTVRYLRRAVDVPLAQYRAFFSLEVLAQYATILENFDERQSSIESMLTNIPQYVWEL
;
A
#
# COMPACT_ATOMS: atom_id res chain seq x y z
N MET A 1 6.30 -31.11 7.67
CA MET A 1 6.93 -29.83 8.05
C MET A 1 5.85 -28.75 8.17
N TRP A 2 5.58 -28.23 9.37
CA TRP A 2 4.60 -27.17 9.57
C TRP A 2 5.20 -25.83 9.12
N LYS A 3 4.67 -25.25 8.04
CA LYS A 3 5.10 -23.92 7.59
C LYS A 3 4.42 -22.87 8.49
N LYS A 4 5.20 -22.01 9.15
CA LYS A 4 4.67 -20.85 9.91
C LYS A 4 3.86 -19.96 8.96
N ARG A 5 2.56 -19.78 9.23
CA ARG A 5 1.63 -18.94 8.46
C ARG A 5 1.08 -17.84 9.36
N ILE A 6 0.85 -16.67 8.80
CA ILE A 6 0.21 -15.55 9.48
C ILE A 6 -1.29 -15.66 9.20
N LEU A 7 -2.09 -15.63 10.27
CA LEU A 7 -3.55 -15.61 10.17
C LEU A 7 -4.03 -14.22 10.59
N LEU A 8 -4.63 -13.50 9.65
CA LEU A 8 -5.25 -12.19 9.90
C LEU A 8 -6.75 -12.42 10.01
N PHE A 9 -7.35 -12.02 11.13
CA PHE A 9 -8.79 -12.15 11.35
C PHE A 9 -9.47 -10.82 11.09
N GLN A 10 -10.48 -10.83 10.21
CA GLN A 10 -11.40 -9.72 10.04
C GLN A 10 -12.78 -10.15 10.54
N THR A 11 -13.26 -9.49 11.59
CA THR A 11 -14.63 -9.64 12.09
C THR A 11 -15.52 -8.67 11.34
N ALA A 12 -16.54 -9.19 10.66
CA ALA A 12 -17.51 -8.36 9.92
C ALA A 12 -18.93 -8.84 10.20
N VAL A 13 -19.87 -7.90 10.29
CA VAL A 13 -21.30 -8.18 10.47
C VAL A 13 -21.91 -8.78 9.19
N ASN A 14 -21.28 -8.57 8.04
CA ASN A 14 -21.71 -9.13 6.75
C ASN A 14 -20.50 -9.49 5.88
N SER A 15 -20.58 -10.62 5.18
CA SER A 15 -19.53 -11.20 4.35
C SER A 15 -19.41 -10.61 2.95
N ARG A 16 -20.04 -9.46 2.67
CA ARG A 16 -20.04 -8.85 1.33
C ARG A 16 -19.28 -7.51 1.25
N TYR A 17 -18.77 -7.01 2.37
CA TYR A 17 -18.01 -5.76 2.35
C TYR A 17 -16.60 -5.99 1.83
N PRO A 18 -16.09 -5.15 0.91
CA PRO A 18 -14.70 -5.24 0.46
C PRO A 18 -13.75 -5.10 1.64
N VAL A 19 -12.61 -5.78 1.54
CA VAL A 19 -11.57 -5.68 2.56
C VAL A 19 -10.78 -4.41 2.35
N ASN A 20 -10.67 -3.60 3.41
CA ASN A 20 -9.80 -2.45 3.40
C ASN A 20 -8.33 -2.91 3.48
N GLY A 21 -7.64 -2.92 2.34
CA GLY A 21 -6.22 -3.26 2.24
C GLY A 21 -5.31 -2.38 3.09
N LYS A 22 -5.73 -1.13 3.39
CA LYS A 22 -4.99 -0.20 4.25
C LYS A 22 -4.85 -0.69 5.69
N GLY A 23 -5.73 -1.59 6.16
CA GLY A 23 -5.58 -2.20 7.48
C GLY A 23 -4.52 -3.30 7.52
N ILE A 24 -4.32 -4.01 6.41
CA ILE A 24 -3.43 -5.18 6.33
C ILE A 24 -1.97 -4.74 6.28
N ILE A 25 -1.64 -3.72 5.49
CA ILE A 25 -0.26 -3.29 5.24
C ILE A 25 0.43 -2.84 6.54
N PRO A 26 -0.14 -1.95 7.38
CA PRO A 26 0.50 -1.49 8.61
C PRO A 26 0.69 -2.63 9.62
N VAL A 27 -0.24 -3.58 9.68
CA VAL A 27 -0.12 -4.77 10.55
C VAL A 27 1.05 -5.64 10.11
N LEU A 28 1.13 -5.98 8.81
CA LEU A 28 2.25 -6.75 8.28
C LEU A 28 3.58 -6.02 8.44
N ASN A 29 3.59 -4.68 8.31
CA ASN A 29 4.80 -3.88 8.48
C ASN A 29 5.27 -3.86 9.94
N LYS A 30 4.36 -3.62 10.90
CA LYS A 30 4.68 -3.63 12.35
C LYS A 30 5.15 -4.99 12.85
N LEU A 31 4.71 -6.07 12.20
CA LEU A 31 5.15 -7.43 12.51
C LEU A 31 6.44 -7.82 11.78
N GLU A 32 7.03 -6.93 10.97
CA GLU A 32 8.20 -7.19 10.12
C GLU A 32 7.98 -8.33 9.10
N LEU A 33 6.73 -8.51 8.67
CA LEU A 33 6.31 -9.59 7.77
C LEU A 33 5.91 -9.11 6.38
N LEU A 34 5.87 -7.79 6.16
CA LEU A 34 5.52 -7.20 4.87
C LEU A 34 6.44 -7.70 3.75
N GLY A 35 7.77 -7.69 3.94
CA GLY A 35 8.71 -8.18 2.94
C GLY A 35 8.46 -9.65 2.58
N LYS A 36 8.22 -10.50 3.58
CA LYS A 36 7.89 -11.91 3.36
C LYS A 36 6.56 -12.10 2.64
N ALA A 37 5.57 -11.25 2.93
CA ALA A 37 4.28 -11.27 2.28
C ALA A 37 4.38 -10.82 0.81
N LEU A 38 5.19 -9.80 0.51
CA LEU A 38 5.47 -9.34 -0.85
C LEU A 38 6.11 -10.46 -1.70
N THR A 39 7.11 -11.16 -1.17
CA THR A 39 7.75 -12.28 -1.89
C THR A 39 6.86 -13.52 -1.98
N ASN A 40 6.05 -13.80 -0.95
CA ASN A 40 5.19 -14.96 -0.90
C ASN A 40 3.84 -14.62 -0.25
N PRO A 41 2.85 -14.17 -1.03
CA PRO A 41 1.52 -13.84 -0.51
C PRO A 41 0.84 -15.05 0.16
N LYS A 42 1.19 -16.27 -0.26
CA LYS A 42 0.73 -17.52 0.37
C LYS A 42 1.41 -17.80 1.72
N SER A 43 2.19 -16.88 2.28
CA SER A 43 2.62 -16.94 3.69
C SER A 43 1.62 -16.29 4.64
N VAL A 44 0.73 -15.44 4.12
CA VAL A 44 -0.37 -14.79 4.83
C VAL A 44 -1.68 -15.48 4.48
N ARG A 45 -2.62 -15.52 5.42
CA ARG A 45 -4.01 -15.94 5.22
C ARG A 45 -4.92 -14.91 5.85
N LEU A 46 -5.91 -14.46 5.09
CA LEU A 46 -6.98 -13.63 5.60
C LEU A 46 -8.17 -14.52 5.94
N ILE A 47 -8.64 -14.45 7.18
CA ILE A 47 -9.75 -15.22 7.71
C ILE A 47 -10.86 -14.25 8.09
N PHE A 48 -12.03 -14.42 7.49
CA PHE A 48 -13.23 -13.69 7.85
C PHE A 48 -13.99 -14.46 8.91
N ALA A 49 -14.01 -13.94 10.14
CA ALA A 49 -14.84 -14.48 11.21
C ALA A 49 -16.19 -13.76 11.15
N VAL A 50 -17.21 -14.46 10.64
CA VAL A 50 -18.54 -13.89 10.40
C VAL A 50 -19.56 -14.69 11.18
N SER A 51 -20.33 -14.02 12.04
CA SER A 51 -21.54 -14.62 12.64
C SER A 51 -22.61 -14.67 11.55
N ARG A 52 -22.87 -15.85 10.98
CA ARG A 52 -23.91 -16.02 9.96
C ARG A 52 -25.12 -16.80 10.50
N PRO A 53 -26.35 -16.50 10.04
CA PRO A 53 -27.40 -17.51 9.96
C PRO A 53 -27.00 -18.55 8.90
N GLN A 54 -27.20 -19.84 9.18
CA GLN A 54 -26.90 -20.95 8.27
C GLN A 54 -27.33 -20.68 6.82
N GLY A 55 -26.42 -20.87 5.85
CA GLY A 55 -26.81 -21.11 4.45
C GLY A 55 -26.22 -20.20 3.37
N THR A 56 -25.51 -19.12 3.68
CA THR A 56 -24.76 -18.39 2.65
C THR A 56 -23.31 -18.84 2.67
N ARG A 57 -22.87 -19.56 1.64
CA ARG A 57 -21.43 -19.78 1.39
C ARG A 57 -20.85 -18.50 0.79
N MET A 58 -19.60 -18.17 1.10
CA MET A 58 -18.89 -17.15 0.33
C MET A 58 -18.43 -17.82 -0.96
N GLU A 59 -19.14 -17.54 -2.05
CA GLU A 59 -18.87 -18.17 -3.35
C GLU A 59 -17.66 -17.53 -4.05
N ASP A 60 -17.41 -16.24 -3.79
CA ASP A 60 -16.35 -15.46 -4.44
C ASP A 60 -15.34 -14.88 -3.45
N LYS A 61 -14.08 -14.81 -3.88
CA LYS A 61 -13.02 -14.07 -3.19
C LYS A 61 -13.41 -12.59 -3.10
N GLN A 62 -13.36 -12.01 -1.91
CA GLN A 62 -13.61 -10.58 -1.77
C GLN A 62 -12.45 -9.78 -2.38
N THR A 63 -12.79 -8.73 -3.12
CA THR A 63 -11.81 -7.75 -3.56
C THR A 63 -11.20 -7.08 -2.33
N VAL A 64 -9.88 -7.17 -2.20
CA VAL A 64 -9.13 -6.34 -1.27
C VAL A 64 -8.92 -5.02 -1.98
N GLN A 65 -9.68 -4.00 -1.59
CA GLN A 65 -9.51 -2.67 -2.16
C GLN A 65 -8.22 -2.09 -1.59
N SER A 66 -7.19 -2.05 -2.43
CA SER A 66 -6.15 -1.04 -2.32
C SER A 66 -6.75 0.19 -2.98
N GLU A 67 -7.16 1.19 -2.19
CA GLU A 67 -7.38 2.50 -2.79
C GLU A 67 -6.05 2.90 -3.45
N SER A 68 -6.08 3.24 -4.73
CA SER A 68 -4.94 3.83 -5.46
C SER A 68 -4.63 5.18 -4.81
N LEU A 69 -3.97 5.10 -3.67
CA LEU A 69 -3.67 6.21 -2.80
C LEU A 69 -2.46 6.98 -3.29
N ALA A 70 -1.64 6.37 -4.16
CA ALA A 70 -0.34 6.85 -4.57
C ALA A 70 -0.33 8.35 -4.85
N ASP A 71 -1.27 8.89 -5.61
CA ASP A 71 -1.29 10.31 -5.98
C ASP A 71 -1.77 11.29 -4.89
N SER A 72 -2.70 10.87 -4.04
CA SER A 72 -3.28 11.70 -2.99
C SER A 72 -2.53 11.64 -1.67
N GLU A 73 -1.66 10.63 -1.51
CA GLU A 73 -0.79 10.53 -0.34
C GLU A 73 0.19 11.70 -0.29
N ASN A 74 0.52 12.08 0.94
CA ASN A 74 1.57 13.05 1.20
C ASN A 74 2.92 12.45 0.80
N VAL A 75 3.88 13.31 0.45
CA VAL A 75 5.24 12.88 0.10
C VAL A 75 5.99 12.16 1.24
N ASP A 76 5.48 12.20 2.49
CA ASP A 76 6.03 11.45 3.63
C ASP A 76 5.83 9.93 3.52
N CYS A 77 4.90 9.46 2.69
CA CYS A 77 4.72 8.03 2.44
C CYS A 77 5.89 7.44 1.66
N ILE A 78 6.72 8.27 1.04
CA ILE A 78 7.94 7.88 0.34
C ILE A 78 9.07 7.81 1.36
N SER A 79 9.45 6.61 1.76
CA SER A 79 10.37 6.34 2.88
C SER A 79 11.77 6.96 2.79
N ILE A 80 12.14 7.53 1.64
CA ILE A 80 13.44 8.18 1.40
C ILE A 80 13.35 9.71 1.61
N VAL A 81 12.15 10.30 1.63
CA VAL A 81 11.97 11.73 1.91
C VAL A 81 12.11 11.94 3.41
N GLY A 82 13.32 12.32 3.83
CA GLY A 82 13.61 12.67 5.21
C GLY A 82 12.89 13.96 5.65
N PRO A 83 12.94 14.31 6.95
CA PRO A 83 12.27 15.51 7.47
C PRO A 83 12.76 16.81 6.80
N VAL A 84 14.03 16.84 6.38
CA VAL A 84 14.65 18.00 5.75
C VAL A 84 14.13 18.15 4.32
N GLU A 85 14.19 17.08 3.53
CA GLU A 85 13.68 17.01 2.17
C GLU A 85 12.19 17.31 2.14
N MET A 86 11.44 16.82 3.12
CA MET A 86 10.00 17.10 3.25
C MET A 86 9.72 18.59 3.43
N ASN A 87 10.46 19.26 4.33
CA ASN A 87 10.27 20.70 4.55
C ASN A 87 10.61 21.51 3.30
N GLN A 88 11.61 21.07 2.56
CA GLN A 88 11.99 21.69 1.29
C GLN A 88 10.92 21.52 0.21
N LEU A 89 10.36 20.31 0.05
CA LEU A 89 9.25 20.06 -0.87
C LEU A 89 8.01 20.88 -0.49
N ARG A 90 7.69 21.02 0.81
CA ARG A 90 6.60 21.90 1.27
C ARG A 90 6.85 23.37 0.94
N ALA A 91 8.09 23.84 1.06
CA ALA A 91 8.45 25.23 0.76
C ALA A 91 8.17 25.62 -0.70
N ILE A 92 8.17 24.63 -1.61
CA ILE A 92 7.82 24.81 -3.02
C ILE A 92 6.39 24.32 -3.35
N ASN A 93 5.54 24.12 -2.35
CA ASN A 93 4.15 23.63 -2.47
C ASN A 93 4.00 22.21 -3.07
N VAL A 94 5.01 21.36 -2.91
CA VAL A 94 4.93 19.94 -3.27
C VAL A 94 4.53 19.14 -2.03
N TRP A 95 3.23 18.93 -1.88
CA TRP A 95 2.64 18.28 -0.69
C TRP A 95 2.33 16.81 -0.91
N THR A 96 1.89 16.44 -2.11
CA THR A 96 1.47 15.08 -2.46
C THR A 96 2.36 14.48 -3.54
N VAL A 97 2.34 13.16 -3.66
CA VAL A 97 3.06 12.43 -4.71
C VAL A 97 2.64 12.92 -6.10
N ARG A 98 1.37 13.26 -6.32
CA ARG A 98 0.92 13.88 -7.59
C ARG A 98 1.67 15.17 -7.92
N TYR A 99 1.85 16.05 -6.94
CA TYR A 99 2.61 17.28 -7.13
C TYR A 99 4.10 17.00 -7.36
N LEU A 100 4.64 15.98 -6.70
CA LEU A 100 6.03 15.56 -6.89
C LEU A 100 6.25 15.03 -8.31
N ARG A 101 5.38 14.14 -8.82
CA ARG A 101 5.38 13.66 -10.21
C ARG A 101 5.37 14.81 -11.21
N ARG A 102 4.45 15.78 -11.00
CA ARG A 102 4.39 16.99 -11.86
C ARG A 102 5.67 17.81 -11.81
N ALA A 103 6.29 17.97 -10.64
CA ALA A 103 7.52 18.72 -10.49
C ALA A 103 8.71 18.05 -11.19
N VAL A 104 8.72 16.71 -11.24
CA VAL A 104 9.73 15.90 -11.92
C VAL A 104 9.51 15.86 -13.45
N ASP A 105 8.29 15.57 -13.90
CA ASP A 105 7.96 15.37 -15.33
C ASP A 105 7.94 16.67 -16.13
N VAL A 106 7.46 17.76 -15.52
CA VAL A 106 7.40 19.07 -16.15
C VAL A 106 8.03 20.08 -15.19
N PRO A 107 9.34 20.35 -15.33
CA PRO A 107 10.02 21.35 -14.51
C PRO A 107 9.50 22.75 -14.86
N LEU A 108 8.35 23.10 -14.29
CA LEU A 108 7.80 24.44 -14.29
C LEU A 108 8.88 25.39 -13.77
N ALA A 109 8.93 26.61 -14.30
CA ALA A 109 9.97 27.59 -13.94
C ALA A 109 10.10 27.77 -12.41
N GLN A 110 8.99 27.63 -11.69
CA GLN A 110 8.93 27.71 -10.22
C GLN A 110 9.70 26.60 -9.48
N TYR A 111 9.96 25.45 -10.11
CA TYR A 111 10.66 24.31 -9.51
C TYR A 111 12.13 24.23 -9.92
N ARG A 112 12.53 24.90 -11.01
CA ARG A 112 13.90 24.86 -11.56
C ARG A 112 14.96 25.43 -10.62
N ALA A 113 14.57 26.35 -9.74
CA ALA A 113 15.48 26.89 -8.71
C ALA A 113 15.77 25.87 -7.59
N PHE A 114 14.92 24.86 -7.44
CA PHE A 114 14.99 23.86 -6.37
C PHE A 114 15.56 22.52 -6.87
N PHE A 115 15.09 22.04 -8.02
CA PHE A 115 15.56 20.78 -8.58
C PHE A 115 16.67 21.03 -9.61
N SER A 116 17.92 20.77 -9.23
CA SER A 116 18.98 20.56 -10.22
C SER A 116 18.68 19.29 -11.05
N LEU A 117 19.34 19.14 -12.20
CA LEU A 117 19.18 17.96 -13.05
C LEU A 117 19.47 16.64 -12.29
N GLU A 118 20.47 16.65 -11.42
CA GLU A 118 20.83 15.49 -10.60
C GLU A 118 19.72 15.17 -9.58
N VAL A 119 19.17 16.20 -8.93
CA VAL A 119 18.09 16.04 -7.96
C VAL A 119 16.80 15.55 -8.65
N LEU A 120 16.49 16.04 -9.86
CA LEU A 120 15.37 15.53 -10.68
C LEU A 120 15.53 14.03 -10.96
N ALA A 121 16.73 13.60 -11.39
CA ALA A 121 16.99 12.18 -11.66
C ALA A 121 16.81 11.32 -10.40
N GLN A 122 17.29 11.80 -9.24
CA GLN A 122 17.09 11.11 -7.97
C GLN A 122 15.60 10.95 -7.63
N TYR A 123 14.80 12.03 -7.72
CA TYR A 123 13.36 11.96 -7.45
C TYR A 123 12.60 11.11 -8.47
N ALA A 124 13.03 11.08 -9.74
CA ALA A 124 12.47 10.18 -10.74
C ALA A 124 12.67 8.70 -10.34
N THR A 125 13.89 8.31 -9.97
CA THR A 125 14.18 6.96 -9.48
C THR A 125 13.43 6.63 -8.19
N ILE A 126 13.27 7.60 -7.29
CA ILE A 126 12.48 7.41 -6.06
C ILE A 126 11.00 7.14 -6.38
N LEU A 127 10.41 7.90 -7.30
CA LEU A 127 9.04 7.71 -7.73
C LEU A 127 8.83 6.36 -8.42
N GLU A 128 9.78 5.95 -9.27
CA GLU A 128 9.76 4.64 -9.92
C GLU A 128 9.78 3.49 -8.88
N ASN A 129 10.72 3.52 -7.93
CA ASN A 129 10.78 2.54 -6.85
C ASN A 129 9.51 2.54 -5.98
N PHE A 130 8.91 3.71 -5.75
CA PHE A 130 7.66 3.83 -5.03
C PHE A 130 6.52 3.15 -5.79
N ASP A 131 6.42 3.37 -7.10
CA ASP A 131 5.38 2.80 -7.96
C ASP A 131 5.50 1.29 -8.11
N GLU A 132 6.72 0.78 -8.24
CA GLU A 132 7.02 -0.66 -8.21
C GLU A 132 6.59 -1.30 -6.88
N ARG A 133 6.87 -0.61 -5.76
CA ARG A 133 6.47 -1.07 -4.43
C ARG A 133 4.96 -1.08 -4.27
N GLN A 134 4.25 -0.04 -4.72
CA GLN A 134 2.79 -0.01 -4.68
C GLN A 134 2.19 -1.14 -5.52
N SER A 135 2.69 -1.33 -6.74
CA SER A 135 2.27 -2.43 -7.62
C SER A 135 2.50 -3.81 -6.97
N SER A 136 3.62 -3.97 -6.26
CA SER A 136 3.93 -5.20 -5.52
C SER A 136 2.97 -5.42 -4.34
N ILE A 137 2.60 -4.35 -3.64
CA ILE A 137 1.62 -4.40 -2.54
C ILE A 137 0.23 -4.77 -3.08
N GLU A 138 -0.22 -4.14 -4.16
CA GLU A 138 -1.51 -4.44 -4.79
C GLU A 138 -1.58 -5.89 -5.28
N SER A 139 -0.52 -6.35 -5.94
CA SER A 139 -0.38 -7.74 -6.37
C SER A 139 -0.39 -8.70 -5.17
N MET A 140 0.35 -8.39 -4.10
CA MET A 140 0.34 -9.17 -2.88
C MET A 140 -1.08 -9.27 -2.29
N LEU A 141 -1.76 -8.15 -2.07
CA LEU A 141 -3.12 -8.11 -1.50
C LEU A 141 -4.10 -8.94 -2.35
N THR A 142 -4.00 -8.81 -3.67
CA THR A 142 -4.80 -9.59 -4.64
C THR A 142 -4.50 -11.08 -4.56
N ASN A 143 -3.30 -11.49 -4.14
CA ASN A 143 -2.87 -12.89 -4.10
C ASN A 143 -2.94 -13.54 -2.70
N ILE A 144 -3.26 -12.78 -1.64
CA ILE A 144 -3.50 -13.36 -0.31
C ILE A 144 -4.70 -14.33 -0.39
N PRO A 145 -4.56 -15.59 0.07
CA PRO A 145 -5.69 -16.51 0.17
C PRO A 145 -6.64 -16.09 1.28
N GLN A 146 -7.94 -16.21 1.00
CA GLN A 146 -9.03 -15.82 1.87
C GLN A 146 -9.84 -17.04 2.30
N TYR A 147 -10.25 -17.07 3.56
CA TYR A 147 -11.11 -18.13 4.12
C TYR A 147 -12.21 -17.52 4.98
N VAL A 148 -13.31 -18.24 5.13
CA VAL A 148 -14.38 -17.88 6.06
C VAL A 148 -14.36 -18.85 7.23
N TRP A 149 -14.43 -18.30 8.43
CA TRP A 149 -14.68 -19.04 9.66
C TRP A 149 -16.11 -18.70 10.11
N GLU A 150 -16.99 -19.69 10.07
CA GLU A 150 -18.35 -19.59 10.60
C GLU A 150 -18.27 -19.72 12.13
N LEU A 151 -18.71 -18.66 12.83
CA LEU A 151 -18.81 -18.62 14.30
C LEU A 151 -20.19 -19.05 14.77
#